data_AF-A0A0U4DDJ6-F1
#
_entry.id   AF-A0A0U4DDJ6-F1
#
_cell.length_a   1.000
_cell.length_b   1.000
_cell.length_c   1.000
_cell.angle_alpha   90.00
_cell.angle_beta   90.00
_cell.angle_gamma   90.00
#
_symmetry.space_group_name_H-M   'P 1'
#
loop_
_entity.id
_entity.type
_entity.pdbx_description
1 polymer ?
#
loop_
_entity_poly.entity_id
_entity_poly.type
_entity_poly.pdbx_seq_one_letter_code
_entity_poly.pdbx_strand_id
1 'polypeptide(L)'
;MPSRAPSKQPSTSAKLLYRPVGIVSSILGGLLSSLIFKQIWKRVSPSSDQRSDAPGPLESEYPIKEILVAAALQGAIYAVVKAVINRQGARTFEKVTGEWPGS
;
A
#
# COMPACT_ATOMS: atom_id res chain seq x y z
N MET A 1 -6.78 -37.58 -26.96
CA MET A 1 -5.58 -37.05 -26.28
C MET A 1 -5.61 -35.52 -26.37
N PRO A 2 -6.00 -34.75 -25.34
CA PRO A 2 -5.93 -33.29 -25.41
C PRO A 2 -4.51 -32.80 -25.09
N SER A 3 -3.92 -32.06 -26.03
CA SER A 3 -2.60 -31.42 -25.92
C SER A 3 -2.66 -30.25 -24.92
N ARG A 4 -1.90 -30.32 -23.82
CA ARG A 4 -1.77 -29.23 -22.85
C ARG A 4 -0.79 -28.19 -23.38
N ALA A 5 -1.27 -26.98 -23.64
CA ALA A 5 -0.42 -25.83 -23.97
C ALA A 5 0.59 -25.56 -22.83
N PRO A 6 1.84 -25.18 -23.13
CA PRO A 6 2.86 -24.97 -22.11
C PRO A 6 2.51 -23.74 -21.24
N SER A 7 2.29 -23.97 -19.95
CA SER A 7 2.19 -22.89 -18.95
C SER A 7 3.55 -22.20 -18.85
N LYS A 8 3.66 -20.99 -19.42
CA LYS A 8 4.80 -20.08 -19.19
C LYS A 8 4.83 -19.69 -17.71
N GLN A 9 5.53 -20.46 -16.89
CA GLN A 9 5.86 -20.06 -15.53
C GLN A 9 7.04 -19.06 -15.59
N PRO A 10 6.91 -17.85 -15.02
CA PRO A 10 7.99 -16.89 -15.00
C PRO A 10 9.16 -17.42 -14.16
N SER A 11 10.37 -17.36 -14.72
CA SER A 11 11.58 -17.91 -14.12
C SER A 11 11.93 -17.19 -12.81
N THR A 12 12.44 -17.95 -11.84
CA THR A 12 12.77 -17.54 -10.47
C THR A 12 13.64 -16.27 -10.40
N SER A 13 14.45 -16.01 -11.44
CA SER A 13 15.29 -14.82 -11.58
C SER A 13 14.49 -13.53 -11.74
N ALA A 14 13.36 -13.54 -12.47
CA ALA A 14 12.48 -12.38 -12.61
C ALA A 14 11.77 -12.03 -11.29
N LYS A 15 11.40 -13.05 -10.50
CA LYS A 15 10.82 -12.88 -9.16
C LYS A 15 11.81 -12.27 -8.17
N LEU A 16 13.08 -12.66 -8.24
CA LEU A 16 14.12 -12.14 -7.36
C LEU A 16 14.50 -10.69 -7.69
N LEU A 17 14.48 -10.32 -8.97
CA LEU A 17 14.75 -8.95 -9.40
C LEU A 17 13.63 -7.96 -9.03
N TYR A 18 12.38 -8.42 -8.94
CA TYR A 18 11.23 -7.57 -8.58
C TYR A 18 11.01 -7.41 -7.06
N ARG A 19 11.52 -8.33 -6.24
CA ARG A 19 11.37 -8.28 -4.76
C ARG A 19 11.91 -6.98 -4.13
N PRO A 20 13.13 -6.49 -4.46
CA PRO A 20 13.65 -5.25 -3.89
C PRO A 20 12.80 -4.03 -4.26
N VAL A 21 12.35 -3.97 -5.52
CA VAL A 21 11.49 -2.89 -6.02
C VAL A 21 10.15 -2.87 -5.29
N GLY A 22 9.56 -4.03 -5.03
CA GLY A 22 8.33 -4.15 -4.24
C GLY A 22 8.49 -3.67 -2.79
N ILE A 23 9.65 -3.93 -2.17
CA ILE A 23 9.95 -3.47 -0.79
C ILE A 23 10.14 -1.95 -0.77
N VAL A 24 10.99 -1.40 -1.64
CA VAL A 24 11.24 0.05 -1.71
C VAL A 24 9.96 0.82 -2.02
N SER A 25 9.16 0.31 -2.97
CA SER A 25 7.85 0.90 -3.30
C SER A 25 6.87 0.82 -2.14
N SER A 26 6.93 -0.23 -1.32
CA SER A 26 6.08 -0.36 -0.13
C SER A 26 6.46 0.64 0.97
N ILE A 27 7.77 0.90 1.16
CA ILE A 27 8.26 1.91 2.10
C ILE A 27 7.84 3.31 1.65
N LEU A 28 8.07 3.64 0.37
CA LEU A 28 7.66 4.92 -0.21
C LEU A 28 6.14 5.10 -0.17
N GLY A 29 5.37 4.06 -0.47
CA GLY A 29 3.92 4.05 -0.34
C GLY A 29 3.45 4.25 1.11
N GLY A 30 4.15 3.67 2.09
CA GLY A 30 3.89 3.88 3.51
C GLY A 30 4.13 5.32 3.98
N LEU A 31 5.21 5.94 3.51
CA LEU A 31 5.52 7.36 3.76
C LEU A 31 4.45 8.27 3.15
N LEU A 32 4.11 8.05 1.87
CA LEU A 32 3.09 8.85 1.18
C LEU A 32 1.71 8.69 1.82
N SER A 33 1.35 7.46 2.18
CA SER A 33 0.09 7.16 2.89
C SER A 33 0.00 7.88 4.23
N SER A 34 1.12 7.97 4.97
CA SER A 34 1.17 8.69 6.24
C SER A 34 0.88 10.19 6.07
N LEU A 35 1.41 10.79 5.00
CA LEU A 35 1.14 12.21 4.70
C LEU A 35 -0.33 12.45 4.33
N ILE A 36 -0.91 11.59 3.49
CA ILE A 36 -2.31 11.67 3.08
C ILE A 36 -3.23 11.49 4.28
N PHE A 37 -2.92 10.52 5.15
CA PHE A 37 -3.67 10.27 6.38
C PHE A 37 -3.66 11.50 7.31
N LYS A 38 -2.50 12.10 7.56
CA LYS A 38 -2.40 13.33 8.36
C LYS A 38 -3.26 14.45 7.78
N GLN A 39 -3.27 14.61 6.45
CA GLN A 39 -4.07 15.65 5.79
C GLN A 39 -5.57 15.41 5.90
N ILE A 40 -6.02 14.16 5.74
CA ILE A 40 -7.42 13.78 5.89
C ILE A 40 -7.84 13.98 7.35
N TRP A 41 -7.04 13.47 8.30
CA TRP A 41 -7.32 13.54 9.73
C TRP A 41 -7.51 14.98 10.20
N LYS A 42 -6.58 15.88 9.84
CA LYS A 42 -6.69 17.33 10.10
C LYS A 42 -8.00 17.95 9.63
N ARG A 43 -8.61 17.39 8.58
CA ARG A 43 -9.85 17.91 7.98
C ARG A 43 -11.11 17.30 8.59
N VAL A 44 -11.06 16.05 9.07
CA VAL A 44 -12.20 15.38 9.70
C VAL A 44 -12.24 15.55 11.23
N SER A 45 -11.14 15.94 11.88
CA SER A 45 -11.07 16.17 13.32
C SER A 45 -10.88 17.66 13.72
N PRO A 46 -11.72 18.61 13.27
CA PRO A 46 -11.59 20.02 13.67
C PRO A 46 -11.95 20.30 15.14
N SER A 47 -12.52 19.32 15.87
CA SER A 47 -13.01 19.47 17.25
C SER A 47 -12.22 18.66 18.30
N SER A 48 -11.18 17.94 17.89
CA SER A 48 -10.26 17.27 18.83
C SER A 48 -9.11 18.24 19.11
N ASP A 49 -9.15 18.83 20.30
CA ASP A 49 -8.28 19.92 20.74
C ASP A 49 -6.79 19.74 20.40
N GLN A 50 -6.22 20.75 19.75
CA GLN A 50 -4.80 21.18 19.80
C GLN A 50 -3.67 20.26 19.32
N ARG A 51 -3.85 18.96 19.08
CA ARG A 51 -2.74 18.10 18.64
C ARG A 51 -2.80 17.89 17.11
N SER A 52 -1.85 18.51 16.40
CA SER A 52 -1.75 18.55 14.92
C SER A 52 -1.51 17.19 14.24
N ASP A 53 -1.51 16.10 15.00
CA ASP A 53 -1.19 14.74 14.57
C ASP A 53 -2.30 13.77 15.00
N ALA A 54 -2.54 12.76 14.17
CA ALA A 54 -3.47 11.68 14.48
C ALA A 54 -3.01 10.88 15.72
N PRO A 55 -3.94 10.35 16.54
CA PRO A 55 -3.62 9.67 17.78
C PRO A 55 -2.62 8.54 17.53
N GLY A 56 -1.46 8.64 18.19
CA GLY A 56 -0.39 7.68 18.05
C GLY A 56 -0.72 6.36 18.74
N PRO A 57 -0.22 5.20 18.26
CA PRO A 57 -0.47 3.91 18.90
C PRO A 57 0.07 3.80 20.34
N LEU A 58 0.94 4.73 20.75
CA LEU A 58 1.57 4.78 22.07
C LEU A 58 0.98 5.89 22.97
N GLU A 59 0.02 6.68 22.51
CA GLU A 59 -0.56 7.76 23.31
C GLU A 59 -1.64 7.21 24.26
N SER A 60 -1.28 7.08 25.53
CA SER A 60 -2.14 6.54 26.60
C SER A 60 -3.33 7.44 26.95
N GLU A 61 -3.37 8.67 26.44
CA GLU A 61 -4.45 9.63 26.67
C GLU A 61 -5.69 9.33 25.81
N TYR A 62 -5.55 8.51 24.76
CA TYR A 62 -6.66 8.15 23.87
C TYR A 62 -7.30 6.82 24.25
N PRO A 63 -8.64 6.72 24.23
CA PRO A 63 -9.31 5.45 24.41
C PRO A 63 -8.98 4.51 23.23
N ILE A 64 -8.75 3.23 23.52
CA ILE A 64 -8.41 2.19 22.53
C ILE A 64 -9.31 2.22 21.27
N LYS A 65 -10.60 2.53 21.44
CA LYS A 65 -11.56 2.64 20.34
C LYS A 65 -11.16 3.70 19.30
N GLU A 66 -10.65 4.86 19.72
CA GLU A 66 -10.23 5.94 18.83
C GLU A 66 -8.92 5.57 18.12
N ILE A 67 -7.99 4.93 18.83
CA ILE A 67 -6.73 4.41 18.25
C ILE A 67 -7.05 3.38 17.16
N LEU A 68 -8.00 2.45 17.41
CA LEU A 68 -8.40 1.44 16.43
C LEU A 68 -9.05 2.05 15.18
N VAL A 69 -9.92 3.07 15.35
CA VAL A 69 -10.55 3.77 14.22
C VAL A 69 -9.51 4.51 13.39
N ALA A 70 -8.57 5.21 14.04
CA ALA A 70 -7.48 5.89 13.35
C ALA A 70 -6.59 4.91 12.59
N ALA A 71 -6.20 3.79 13.22
CA ALA A 71 -5.40 2.74 12.60
C ALA A 71 -6.12 2.08 11.41
N ALA A 72 -7.43 1.83 11.52
CA ALA A 72 -8.23 1.28 10.44
C ALA A 72 -8.27 2.24 9.23
N LEU A 73 -8.47 3.54 9.47
CA LEU A 73 -8.47 4.56 8.42
C LEU A 73 -7.09 4.67 7.74
N GLN A 74 -6.01 4.69 8.52
CA GLN A 74 -4.65 4.69 7.98
C GLN A 74 -4.36 3.43 7.14
N GLY A 75 -4.79 2.25 7.62
CA GLY A 75 -4.66 0.99 6.90
C GLY A 75 -5.43 0.98 5.58
N ALA A 76 -6.64 1.55 5.56
CA ALA A 76 -7.45 1.68 4.35
C ALA A 76 -6.78 2.56 3.31
N ILE A 77 -6.24 3.72 3.71
CA ILE A 77 -5.52 4.64 2.80
C ILE A 77 -4.29 3.93 2.22
N TYR A 78 -3.51 3.23 3.07
CA TYR A 78 -2.34 2.49 2.62
C TYR A 78 -2.70 1.41 1.60
N ALA A 79 -3.77 0.65 1.84
CA ALA A 79 -4.24 -0.39 0.94
C ALA A 79 -4.62 0.19 -0.44
N VAL A 80 -5.30 1.33 -0.48
CA VAL A 80 -5.67 2.02 -1.72
C VAL A 80 -4.43 2.48 -2.48
N VAL A 81 -3.49 3.17 -1.81
CA VAL A 81 -2.23 3.64 -2.43
C VAL A 81 -1.44 2.46 -3.00
N LYS A 82 -1.29 1.38 -2.23
CA LYS A 82 -0.61 0.16 -2.66
C LYS A 82 -1.28 -0.48 -3.88
N ALA A 83 -2.61 -0.56 -3.89
CA ALA A 83 -3.36 -1.11 -5.02
C ALA A 83 -3.14 -0.30 -6.31
N VAL A 84 -3.14 1.04 -6.20
CA VAL A 84 -2.87 1.93 -7.34
C VAL A 84 -1.45 1.71 -7.87
N ILE A 85 -0.44 1.71 -6.98
CA ILE A 85 0.95 1.48 -7.36
C ILE A 85 1.12 0.12 -8.03
N ASN A 86 0.58 -0.95 -7.43
CA ASN A 86 0.66 -2.31 -7.98
C ASN A 86 0.02 -2.39 -9.37
N ARG A 87 -1.16 -1.78 -9.56
CA ARG A 87 -1.88 -1.80 -10.83
C ARG A 87 -1.14 -1.03 -11.92
N GLN A 88 -0.61 0.15 -11.60
CA GLN A 88 0.16 0.96 -12.54
C GLN A 88 1.50 0.30 -12.87
N GLY A 89 2.20 -0.21 -11.86
CA GLY A 89 3.45 -0.97 -12.04
C GLY A 89 3.25 -2.20 -12.93
N ALA A 90 2.18 -2.96 -12.71
CA ALA A 90 1.87 -4.13 -13.53
C ALA A 90 1.60 -3.78 -15.00
N ARG A 91 0.85 -2.70 -15.27
CA ARG A 91 0.60 -2.21 -16.63
C ARG A 91 1.86 -1.69 -17.32
N THR A 92 2.72 -0.98 -16.60
CA THR A 92 3.99 -0.50 -17.14
C THR A 92 4.92 -1.66 -17.45
N PHE A 93 4.99 -2.66 -16.56
CA PHE A 93 5.75 -3.88 -16.81
C PHE A 93 5.25 -4.61 -18.05
N GLU A 94 3.93 -4.86 -18.14
CA GLU A 94 3.31 -5.48 -19.32
C GLU A 94 3.60 -4.70 -20.61
N LYS A 95 3.56 -3.37 -20.59
CA LYS A 95 3.91 -2.55 -21.76
C LYS A 95 5.36 -2.70 -22.19
N VAL A 96 6.29 -2.83 -21.23
CA VAL A 96 7.73 -2.88 -21.50
C VAL A 96 8.18 -4.29 -21.88
N THR A 97 7.64 -5.32 -21.23
CA THR A 97 8.09 -6.71 -21.39
C THR A 97 7.15 -7.54 -22.26
N GLY A 98 5.92 -7.07 -22.50
CA GLY A 98 4.87 -7.82 -23.19
C GLY A 98 4.24 -8.94 -22.33
N GLU A 99 4.66 -9.11 -21.08
CA GLU A 99 4.18 -10.16 -20.18
C GLU A 99 3.55 -9.55 -18.92
N TRP A 100 2.36 -10.03 -18.56
CA TRP A 100 1.69 -9.62 -17.34
C TRP A 100 2.42 -10.19 -16.11
N PRO A 101 2.74 -9.38 -15.09
CA PRO A 101 3.54 -9.85 -13.95
C PRO A 101 2.73 -10.59 -12.87
N GLY A 102 1.40 -10.57 -12.96
CA GLY A 102 0.54 -11.30 -12.04
C GLY A 102 0.42 -12.76 -12.46
N SER A 103 0.92 -13.68 -11.64
CA SER A 103 0.59 -15.11 -11.69
C SER A 103 -0.51 -15.44 -10.70
#